data_AF-A0A7N2M8I3-F1
#
_entry.id   AF-A0A7N2M8I3-F1
#
_cell.length_a   1.000
_cell.length_b   1.000
_cell.length_c   1.000
_cell.angle_alpha   90.00
_cell.angle_beta   90.00
_cell.angle_gamma   90.00
#
_symmetry.space_group_name_H-M   'P 1'
#
loop_
_entity.id
_entity.type
_entity.pdbx_description
1 polymer ?
#
loop_
_entity_poly.entity_id
_entity_poly.type
_entity_poly.pdbx_seq_one_letter_code
_entity_poly.pdbx_strand_id
1 'polypeptide(L)'
;MAPCSSWSNLPRELIDRIFRRPMDSKDLARCTLVCTNWRNIIVDIWGKKLSLLRPAFKNPSRRILREYEKFQMDPPKGCKARLVESLFHWGAIMIGPQNSLYAGGVFLLNIHFSKKYPFEPPEITFQTKVYHPNIGQDGCLCLERSWCAAMSISNIIRVIYALFSNPDHEDPLDFEIAHIYRTQRIRYEQKARTWTKKYATARQNSAIDWSQFLMDHKILEPQE
;
A
#
# COMPACT_ATOMS: atom_id res chain seq x y z
N MET A 1 -9.81 18.13 -19.33
CA MET A 1 -9.29 17.11 -18.39
C MET A 1 -7.81 16.99 -18.62
N ALA A 2 -6.99 17.46 -17.68
CA ALA A 2 -5.54 17.31 -17.79
C ALA A 2 -5.18 15.80 -17.70
N PRO A 3 -4.19 15.31 -18.47
CA PRO A 3 -3.74 13.94 -18.33
C PRO A 3 -3.24 13.75 -16.89
N CYS A 4 -3.88 12.81 -16.20
CA CYS A 4 -3.55 12.38 -14.85
C CYS A 4 -2.03 12.16 -14.75
N SER A 5 -1.35 12.95 -13.91
CA SER A 5 0.06 12.78 -13.56
C SER A 5 0.26 11.37 -13.00
N SER A 6 0.70 10.50 -13.91
CA SER A 6 0.85 9.07 -13.73
C SER A 6 2.18 8.78 -13.06
N TRP A 7 2.37 7.52 -12.67
CA TRP A 7 3.59 6.90 -12.11
C TRP A 7 4.88 7.16 -12.92
N SER A 8 4.79 7.78 -14.10
CA SER A 8 5.90 8.30 -14.89
C SER A 8 6.79 9.29 -14.13
N ASN A 9 6.29 9.91 -13.05
CA ASN A 9 7.06 10.85 -12.23
C ASN A 9 7.67 10.23 -10.96
N LEU A 10 7.42 8.94 -10.68
CA LEU A 10 8.13 8.29 -9.58
C LEU A 10 9.58 8.04 -9.99
N PRO A 11 10.56 8.26 -9.09
CA PRO A 11 11.96 7.96 -9.37
C PRO A 11 12.09 6.51 -9.83
N ARG A 12 12.86 6.24 -10.90
CA ARG A 12 13.12 4.87 -11.40
C ARG A 12 13.56 3.92 -10.29
N GLU A 13 14.37 4.42 -9.36
CA GLU A 13 14.81 3.69 -8.17
C GLU A 13 13.65 3.21 -7.30
N LEU A 14 12.57 3.99 -7.19
CA LEU A 14 11.38 3.60 -6.44
C LEU A 14 10.58 2.53 -7.18
N ILE A 15 10.47 2.63 -8.51
CA ILE A 15 9.83 1.61 -9.35
C ILE A 15 10.59 0.27 -9.25
N ASP A 16 11.91 0.31 -9.35
CA ASP A 16 12.77 -0.88 -9.24
C ASP A 16 12.68 -1.50 -7.83
N ARG A 17 12.63 -0.68 -6.78
CA ARG A 17 12.41 -1.13 -5.40
C ARG A 17 11.03 -1.72 -5.16
N ILE A 18 10.00 -1.19 -5.83
CA ILE A 18 8.65 -1.75 -5.74
C ILE A 18 8.66 -3.15 -6.32
N PHE A 19 9.09 -3.35 -7.58
CA PHE A 19 8.97 -4.65 -8.23
C PHE A 19 10.05 -5.67 -7.87
N ARG A 20 11.14 -5.28 -7.17
CA ARG A 20 12.29 -6.11 -6.73
C ARG A 20 13.05 -6.84 -7.85
N ARG A 21 12.46 -7.00 -9.03
CA ARG A 21 13.01 -7.58 -10.25
C ARG A 21 12.44 -6.81 -11.46
N PRO A 22 13.13 -6.82 -12.61
CA PRO A 22 12.56 -6.31 -13.86
C PRO A 22 11.24 -7.02 -14.18
N MET A 23 10.20 -6.27 -14.55
CA MET A 23 8.92 -6.84 -15.00
C MET A 23 9.14 -7.67 -16.27
N ASP A 24 8.74 -8.94 -16.24
CA ASP A 24 8.81 -9.81 -17.41
C ASP A 24 7.61 -9.61 -18.36
N SER A 25 7.66 -10.19 -19.55
CA SER A 25 6.61 -10.04 -20.56
C SER A 25 5.22 -10.52 -20.10
N LYS A 26 5.15 -11.41 -19.10
CA LYS A 26 3.89 -11.90 -18.51
C LYS A 26 3.37 -10.96 -17.43
N ASP A 27 4.24 -10.27 -16.71
CA ASP A 27 3.88 -9.22 -15.75
C ASP A 27 3.38 -7.96 -16.46
N LEU A 28 4.04 -7.57 -17.56
CA LEU A 28 3.63 -6.49 -18.45
C LEU A 28 2.22 -6.74 -19.03
N ALA A 29 1.98 -7.95 -19.54
CA ALA A 29 0.67 -8.39 -20.02
C ALA A 29 -0.44 -8.31 -18.97
N ARG A 30 -0.10 -8.40 -17.68
CA ARG A 30 -1.07 -8.26 -16.57
C ARG A 30 -1.35 -6.81 -16.24
N CYS A 31 -0.34 -5.92 -16.28
CA CYS A 31 -0.55 -4.49 -16.02
C CYS A 31 -1.43 -3.82 -17.08
N THR A 32 -1.33 -4.23 -18.34
CA THR A 32 -2.13 -3.72 -19.46
C THR A 32 -3.61 -4.06 -19.41
N LEU A 33 -4.02 -4.97 -18.51
CA LEU A 33 -5.40 -5.42 -18.37
C LEU A 33 -6.19 -4.62 -17.33
N VAL A 34 -5.52 -3.77 -16.55
CA VAL A 34 -6.08 -3.14 -15.34
C VAL A 34 -6.16 -1.62 -15.45
N CYS A 35 -5.18 -1.00 -16.10
CA CYS A 35 -5.12 0.45 -16.18
C CYS A 35 -5.05 0.90 -17.65
N THR A 36 -6.02 1.71 -18.09
CA THR A 36 -5.98 2.37 -19.40
C THR A 36 -4.76 3.29 -19.55
N ASN A 37 -4.21 3.80 -18.45
CA ASN A 37 -2.99 4.61 -18.45
C ASN A 37 -1.71 3.80 -18.78
N TRP A 38 -1.67 2.50 -18.44
CA TRP A 38 -0.54 1.61 -18.76
C TRP A 38 -0.57 1.08 -20.19
N ARG A 39 -1.74 1.07 -20.85
CA ARG A 39 -1.85 0.73 -22.28
C ARG A 39 -0.97 1.64 -23.13
N ASN A 40 -1.02 2.95 -22.88
CA ASN A 40 -0.26 3.92 -23.68
C ASN A 40 1.24 3.79 -23.44
N ILE A 41 1.68 3.65 -22.19
CA ILE A 41 3.11 3.47 -21.83
C ILE A 41 3.69 2.19 -22.49
N ILE A 42 2.94 1.10 -22.50
CA ILE A 42 3.43 -0.18 -23.01
C ILE A 42 3.40 -0.25 -24.55
N VAL A 43 2.44 0.45 -25.19
CA VAL A 43 2.38 0.59 -26.65
C VAL A 43 3.52 1.48 -27.15
N ASP A 44 3.81 2.58 -26.45
CA ASP A 44 4.79 3.59 -26.87
C ASP A 44 6.25 3.09 -26.74
N ILE A 45 6.57 2.32 -25.69
CA ILE A 45 7.94 1.83 -25.49
C ILE A 45 8.26 0.59 -26.36
N TRP A 46 7.28 -0.25 -26.72
CA TRP A 46 7.59 -1.59 -27.27
C TRP A 46 6.77 -2.04 -28.49
N GLY A 47 5.88 -1.21 -29.04
CA GLY A 47 5.33 -1.38 -30.39
C GLY A 47 4.63 -2.72 -30.71
N LYS A 48 4.20 -3.51 -29.72
CA LYS A 48 3.58 -4.83 -29.95
C LYS A 48 2.06 -4.82 -29.78
N LYS A 49 1.38 -5.52 -30.71
CA LYS A 49 -0.07 -5.77 -30.75
C LYS A 49 -0.53 -6.51 -29.48
N LEU A 50 -0.90 -5.71 -28.50
CA LEU A 50 -1.28 -6.16 -27.17
C LEU A 50 -2.71 -6.75 -27.13
N SER A 51 -3.44 -6.65 -28.23
CA SER A 51 -4.81 -7.13 -28.43
C SER A 51 -4.97 -8.66 -28.44
N LEU A 52 -3.89 -9.44 -28.36
CA LEU A 52 -3.93 -10.91 -28.46
C LEU A 52 -3.83 -11.64 -27.11
N LEU A 53 -3.57 -10.94 -26.01
CA LEU A 53 -3.48 -11.55 -24.68
C LEU A 53 -4.86 -11.52 -24.01
N ARG A 54 -5.72 -12.50 -24.30
CA ARG A 54 -6.90 -12.75 -23.47
C ARG A 54 -6.43 -13.33 -22.13
N PRO A 55 -6.67 -12.67 -20.98
CA PRO A 55 -6.34 -13.28 -19.70
C PRO A 55 -7.29 -14.45 -19.47
N ALA A 56 -6.74 -15.63 -19.20
CA ALA A 56 -7.52 -16.66 -18.53
C ALA A 56 -8.00 -16.10 -17.19
N PHE A 57 -9.31 -16.15 -16.92
CA PHE A 57 -9.89 -15.84 -15.62
C PHE A 57 -9.25 -16.78 -14.60
N LYS A 58 -8.24 -16.29 -13.89
CA LYS A 58 -7.58 -17.07 -12.84
C LYS A 58 -8.43 -16.95 -11.59
N ASN A 59 -8.76 -18.11 -11.01
CA ASN A 59 -9.48 -18.22 -9.73
C ASN A 59 -8.85 -17.25 -8.69
N PRO A 60 -9.59 -16.20 -8.25
CA PRO A 60 -9.11 -15.20 -7.31
C PRO A 60 -8.57 -15.82 -6.02
N SER A 61 -9.26 -16.82 -5.47
CA SER A 61 -8.83 -17.53 -4.26
C SER A 61 -7.45 -18.16 -4.43
N ARG A 62 -7.17 -18.77 -5.59
CA ARG A 62 -5.85 -19.36 -5.87
C ARG A 62 -4.76 -18.29 -5.95
N ARG A 63 -5.08 -17.10 -6.47
CA ARG A 63 -4.14 -15.97 -6.49
C ARG A 63 -3.90 -15.45 -5.07
N ILE A 64 -4.95 -15.19 -4.30
CA ILE A 64 -4.88 -14.63 -2.94
C ILE A 64 -4.16 -15.59 -1.99
N LEU A 65 -4.42 -16.90 -2.06
CA LEU A 65 -3.71 -17.89 -1.24
C LEU A 65 -2.20 -17.87 -1.50
N ARG A 66 -1.79 -17.82 -2.77
CA ARG A 66 -0.37 -17.71 -3.13
C ARG A 66 0.26 -16.40 -2.66
N GLU A 67 -0.50 -15.29 -2.69
CA GLU A 67 -0.05 -14.02 -2.12
C GLU A 67 0.15 -14.15 -0.60
N TYR A 68 -0.79 -14.80 0.10
CA TYR A 68 -0.71 -15.01 1.54
C TYR A 68 0.51 -15.85 1.93
N GLU A 69 0.69 -17.00 1.29
CA GLU A 69 1.83 -17.89 1.50
C GLU A 69 3.15 -17.13 1.29
N LYS A 70 3.27 -16.39 0.18
CA LYS A 70 4.46 -15.57 -0.09
C LYS A 70 4.69 -14.48 0.96
N PHE A 71 3.61 -13.81 1.40
CA PHE A 71 3.71 -12.79 2.43
C PHE A 71 4.15 -13.39 3.78
N GLN A 72 3.68 -14.59 4.13
CA GLN A 72 4.13 -15.26 5.35
C GLN A 72 5.60 -15.67 5.30
N MET A 73 6.08 -16.09 4.12
CA MET A 73 7.47 -16.51 3.91
C MET A 73 8.47 -15.34 3.94
N ASP A 74 8.13 -14.20 3.34
CA ASP A 74 8.99 -13.01 3.29
C ASP A 74 8.17 -11.72 3.45
N PRO A 75 7.71 -11.41 4.68
CA PRO A 75 6.95 -10.20 4.93
C PRO A 75 7.85 -8.96 4.81
N PRO A 76 7.31 -7.80 4.38
CA PRO A 76 8.03 -6.54 4.46
C PRO A 76 8.50 -6.26 5.90
N LYS A 77 9.71 -5.70 6.06
CA LYS A 77 10.26 -5.38 7.37
C LYS A 77 9.28 -4.52 8.19
N GLY A 78 9.10 -4.90 9.45
CA GLY A 78 8.20 -4.22 10.38
C GLY A 78 6.72 -4.37 10.03
N CYS A 79 6.35 -5.36 9.22
CA CYS A 79 4.96 -5.65 8.88
C CYS A 79 4.64 -7.13 9.09
N LYS A 80 3.42 -7.42 9.54
CA LYS A 80 2.86 -8.78 9.61
C LYS A 80 1.39 -8.72 9.20
N ALA A 81 0.90 -9.81 8.61
CA ALA A 81 -0.50 -9.96 8.24
C ALA A 81 -1.03 -11.32 8.70
N ARG A 82 -2.33 -11.37 8.98
CA ARG A 82 -3.07 -12.58 9.36
C ARG A 82 -4.46 -12.53 8.74
N LEU A 83 -5.06 -13.70 8.49
CA LEU A 83 -6.46 -13.79 8.09
C LEU A 83 -7.35 -13.40 9.28
N VAL A 84 -8.45 -12.69 9.02
CA VAL A 84 -9.43 -12.33 10.04
C VAL A 84 -10.58 -13.36 10.02
N GLU A 85 -11.43 -13.28 9.00
CA GLU A 85 -12.63 -14.12 8.87
C GLU A 85 -12.54 -15.10 7.70
N SER A 86 -11.83 -14.71 6.65
CA SER A 86 -11.74 -15.49 5.42
C SER A 86 -10.44 -15.22 4.68
N LEU A 87 -10.18 -16.00 3.63
CA LEU A 87 -9.06 -15.77 2.73
C LEU A 87 -9.09 -14.36 2.08
N PHE A 88 -10.27 -13.75 1.95
CA PHE A 88 -10.48 -12.45 1.32
C PHE A 88 -10.43 -11.26 2.30
N HIS A 89 -10.18 -11.51 3.59
CA HIS A 89 -10.09 -10.47 4.61
C HIS A 89 -8.85 -10.68 5.47
N TRP A 90 -7.85 -9.80 5.31
CA TRP A 90 -6.64 -9.83 6.12
C TRP A 90 -6.58 -8.61 7.02
N GLY A 91 -6.11 -8.82 8.24
CA GLY A 91 -5.63 -7.75 9.11
C GLY A 91 -4.12 -7.71 9.03
N ALA A 92 -3.57 -6.51 8.97
CA ALA A 92 -2.14 -6.29 8.98
C ALA A 92 -1.74 -5.27 10.05
N ILE A 93 -0.54 -5.46 10.58
CA ILE A 93 0.14 -4.52 11.46
C ILE A 93 1.40 -4.04 10.77
N MET A 94 1.68 -2.75 10.88
CA MET A 94 2.80 -2.09 10.24
C MET A 94 3.45 -1.11 11.20
N ILE A 95 4.77 -1.19 11.35
CA ILE A 95 5.58 -0.25 12.12
C ILE A 95 5.98 0.90 11.19
N GLY A 96 5.76 2.13 11.64
CA GLY A 96 6.11 3.32 10.87
C GLY A 96 7.61 3.40 10.55
N PRO A 97 8.01 3.86 9.35
CA PRO A 97 9.42 3.96 8.97
C PRO A 97 10.22 4.86 9.91
N GLN A 98 11.40 4.40 10.35
CA GLN A 98 12.24 5.11 11.33
C GLN A 98 12.65 6.53 10.90
N ASN A 99 12.79 6.78 9.60
CA ASN A 99 13.19 8.08 9.04
C ASN A 99 11.98 8.86 8.50
N SER A 100 10.84 8.78 9.18
CA SER A 100 9.61 9.48 8.77
C SER A 100 8.94 10.18 9.96
N LEU A 101 7.93 10.98 9.66
CA LEU A 101 7.06 11.62 10.67
C LEU A 101 6.27 10.58 11.50
N TYR A 102 6.18 9.36 10.97
CA TYR A 102 5.42 8.24 11.49
C TYR A 102 6.29 7.24 12.27
N ALA A 103 7.58 7.54 12.44
CA ALA A 103 8.54 6.69 13.16
C ALA A 103 8.04 6.34 14.56
N GLY A 104 8.17 5.05 14.94
CA GLY A 104 7.70 4.52 16.22
C GLY A 104 6.18 4.30 16.31
N GLY A 105 5.41 4.72 15.30
CA GLY A 105 3.98 4.44 15.23
C GLY A 105 3.69 2.97 14.88
N VAL A 106 2.60 2.45 15.41
CA VAL A 106 2.02 1.15 15.08
C VAL A 106 0.69 1.36 14.36
N PHE A 107 0.60 0.90 13.13
CA PHE A 107 -0.56 1.09 12.26
C PHE A 107 -1.23 -0.25 11.97
N LEU A 108 -2.53 -0.31 12.26
CA LEU A 108 -3.40 -1.44 11.94
C LEU A 108 -4.11 -1.16 10.62
N LEU A 109 -4.12 -2.15 9.73
CA LEU A 109 -4.73 -2.08 8.41
C LEU A 109 -5.69 -3.24 8.22
N ASN A 110 -6.82 -2.96 7.56
CA ASN A 110 -7.70 -3.95 6.99
C ASN A 110 -7.46 -4.04 5.48
N ILE A 111 -7.42 -5.26 4.96
CA ILE A 111 -7.20 -5.57 3.56
C ILE A 111 -8.34 -6.47 3.09
N HIS A 112 -9.17 -5.95 2.18
CA HIS A 112 -10.29 -6.67 1.60
C HIS A 112 -10.05 -6.93 0.12
N PHE A 113 -10.23 -8.18 -0.29
CA PHE A 113 -10.10 -8.59 -1.68
C PHE A 113 -11.49 -8.72 -2.32
N SER A 114 -11.67 -8.12 -3.50
CA SER A 114 -12.89 -8.35 -4.29
C SER A 114 -12.81 -9.67 -5.06
N LYS A 115 -13.96 -10.18 -5.52
CA LYS A 115 -14.02 -11.35 -6.42
C LYS A 115 -13.37 -11.11 -7.78
N LYS A 116 -13.00 -9.87 -8.11
CA LYS A 116 -12.33 -9.51 -9.36
C LYS A 116 -10.81 -9.36 -9.19
N TYR A 117 -10.27 -9.56 -7.99
CA TYR A 117 -8.83 -9.60 -7.77
C TYR A 117 -8.16 -10.66 -8.65
N PRO A 118 -7.01 -10.37 -9.29
CA PRO A 118 -6.15 -9.19 -9.14
C PRO A 118 -6.43 -8.06 -10.15
N PHE A 119 -7.52 -8.13 -10.90
CA PHE A 119 -7.83 -7.11 -11.92
C PHE A 119 -8.37 -5.82 -11.31
N GLU A 120 -8.96 -5.90 -10.12
CA GLU A 120 -9.18 -4.76 -9.23
C GLU A 120 -8.18 -4.82 -8.07
N PRO A 121 -7.74 -3.66 -7.54
CA PRO A 121 -6.92 -3.63 -6.33
C PRO A 121 -7.68 -4.20 -5.14
N PRO A 122 -6.96 -4.68 -4.10
CA PRO A 122 -7.59 -4.87 -2.81
C PRO A 122 -7.92 -3.50 -2.21
N GLU A 123 -8.99 -3.43 -1.44
CA GLU A 123 -9.32 -2.27 -0.62
C GLU A 123 -8.45 -2.28 0.63
N ILE A 124 -7.77 -1.15 0.89
CA ILE A 124 -6.89 -0.98 2.06
C ILE A 124 -7.43 0.16 2.89
N THR A 125 -7.71 -0.12 4.17
CA THR A 125 -8.21 0.86 5.13
C THR A 125 -7.36 0.82 6.38
N PHE A 126 -6.88 1.98 6.82
CA PHE A 126 -6.24 2.13 8.11
C PHE A 126 -7.30 2.12 9.22
N GLN A 127 -7.21 1.15 10.13
CA GLN A 127 -7.99 1.18 11.37
C GLN A 127 -7.44 2.23 12.34
N THR A 128 -6.12 2.42 12.31
CA THR A 128 -5.43 3.48 13.03
C THR A 128 -5.65 4.82 12.36
N LYS A 129 -6.05 5.86 13.09
CA LYS A 129 -6.14 7.22 12.54
C LYS A 129 -4.76 7.73 12.10
N VAL A 130 -4.65 8.19 10.85
CA VAL A 130 -3.40 8.71 10.28
C VAL A 130 -3.62 10.12 9.75
N TYR A 131 -2.71 11.04 10.08
CA TYR A 131 -2.70 12.38 9.49
C TYR A 131 -1.80 12.38 8.26
N HIS A 132 -2.38 12.22 7.06
CA HIS A 132 -1.63 12.09 5.81
C HIS A 132 -2.47 12.54 4.60
N PRO A 133 -1.91 13.30 3.63
CA PRO A 133 -2.67 13.80 2.46
C PRO A 133 -3.34 12.70 1.61
N ASN A 134 -2.69 11.54 1.48
CA ASN A 134 -3.16 10.40 0.68
C ASN A 134 -3.94 9.33 1.47
N ILE A 135 -4.34 9.61 2.70
CA ILE A 135 -5.19 8.70 3.49
C ILE A 135 -6.47 9.47 3.81
N GLY A 136 -7.62 8.89 3.44
CA GLY A 136 -8.93 9.47 3.70
C GLY A 136 -9.23 9.58 5.19
N GLN A 137 -10.23 10.40 5.54
CA GLN A 137 -10.67 10.56 6.93
C GLN A 137 -11.26 9.27 7.53
N ASP A 138 -11.79 8.41 6.68
CA ASP A 138 -12.24 7.05 6.95
C ASP A 138 -11.09 6.02 7.02
N GLY A 139 -9.86 6.44 6.76
CA GLY A 139 -8.67 5.59 6.71
C GLY A 139 -8.42 4.94 5.35
N CYS A 140 -9.26 5.18 4.34
CA CYS A 140 -9.09 4.56 3.03
C CYS A 140 -7.84 5.06 2.31
N LEU A 141 -7.14 4.13 1.63
CA LEU A 141 -6.00 4.42 0.77
C LEU A 141 -6.37 4.05 -0.68
N CYS A 142 -6.35 5.03 -1.58
CA CYS A 142 -6.67 4.79 -2.99
C CYS A 142 -5.49 4.15 -3.73
N LEU A 143 -5.73 2.97 -4.30
CA LEU A 143 -4.73 2.21 -5.08
C LEU A 143 -4.98 2.21 -6.59
N GLU A 144 -6.12 2.68 -7.08
CA GLU A 144 -6.51 2.47 -8.49
C GLU A 144 -5.49 2.99 -9.50
N ARG A 145 -4.87 4.14 -9.21
CA ARG A 145 -3.86 4.74 -10.09
C ARG A 145 -2.51 4.03 -10.02
N SER A 146 -2.23 3.35 -8.92
CA SER A 146 -0.96 2.69 -8.62
C SER A 146 -0.98 1.19 -8.84
N TRP A 147 -2.17 0.62 -8.99
CA TRP A 147 -2.37 -0.81 -9.04
C TRP A 147 -2.02 -1.40 -10.41
N CYS A 148 -1.26 -2.48 -10.36
CA CYS A 148 -1.13 -3.42 -11.44
C CYS A 148 -1.43 -4.83 -10.92
N ALA A 149 -2.14 -5.66 -11.69
CA ALA A 149 -2.43 -7.05 -11.34
C ALA A 149 -1.19 -7.93 -11.06
N ALA A 150 0.01 -7.50 -11.45
CA ALA A 150 1.27 -8.16 -11.12
C ALA A 150 1.79 -7.84 -9.71
N MET A 151 1.28 -6.78 -9.07
CA MET A 151 1.65 -6.39 -7.71
C MET A 151 1.13 -7.39 -6.68
N SER A 152 1.95 -7.60 -5.65
CA SER A 152 1.67 -8.35 -4.43
C SER A 152 1.23 -7.41 -3.30
N ILE A 153 0.72 -7.98 -2.22
CA ILE A 153 0.46 -7.21 -0.99
C ILE A 153 1.75 -6.60 -0.43
N SER A 154 2.88 -7.30 -0.53
CA SER A 154 4.19 -6.76 -0.14
C SER A 154 4.58 -5.53 -0.98
N ASN A 155 4.17 -5.45 -2.26
CA ASN A 155 4.37 -4.25 -3.07
C ASN A 155 3.50 -3.10 -2.57
N ILE A 156 2.23 -3.36 -2.20
CA ILE A 156 1.33 -2.34 -1.63
C ILE A 156 1.89 -1.75 -0.34
N ILE A 157 2.37 -2.58 0.59
CA ILE A 157 2.99 -2.08 1.83
C ILE A 157 4.21 -1.19 1.54
N ARG A 158 4.99 -1.49 0.50
CA ARG A 158 6.10 -0.60 0.08
C ARG A 158 5.60 0.73 -0.47
N VAL A 159 4.50 0.74 -1.21
CA VAL A 159 3.86 1.99 -1.67
C VAL A 159 3.42 2.83 -0.47
N ILE A 160 2.83 2.21 0.56
CA ILE A 160 2.46 2.91 1.80
C ILE A 160 3.68 3.52 2.48
N TYR A 161 4.78 2.77 2.63
CA TYR A 161 6.03 3.31 3.18
C TYR A 161 6.63 4.45 2.35
N ALA A 162 6.51 4.37 1.02
CA ALA A 162 6.93 5.45 0.13
C ALA A 162 6.10 6.71 0.35
N LEU A 163 4.78 6.58 0.46
CA LEU A 163 3.88 7.70 0.77
C LEU A 163 4.20 8.34 2.12
N PHE A 164 4.43 7.53 3.17
CA PHE A 164 4.82 8.02 4.49
C PHE A 164 6.13 8.83 4.48
N SER A 165 7.01 8.55 3.52
CA SER A 165 8.28 9.26 3.36
C SER A 165 8.13 10.50 2.46
N ASN A 166 7.33 10.38 1.39
CA ASN A 166 7.10 11.43 0.41
C ASN A 166 5.63 11.45 -0.02
N PRO A 167 4.77 12.22 0.69
CA PRO A 167 3.36 12.33 0.34
C PRO A 167 3.13 12.89 -1.07
N ASP A 168 2.17 12.30 -1.79
CA ASP A 168 1.72 12.81 -3.09
C ASP A 168 0.69 13.92 -2.85
N HIS A 169 1.13 15.16 -3.01
CA HIS A 169 0.29 16.35 -2.80
C HIS A 169 -0.40 16.83 -4.07
N GLU A 170 -0.15 16.19 -5.22
CA GLU A 170 -0.77 16.49 -6.50
C GLU A 170 -2.04 15.64 -6.71
N ASP A 171 -2.14 14.49 -6.04
CA ASP A 171 -3.34 13.67 -5.99
C ASP A 171 -3.74 13.27 -4.54
N PRO A 172 -4.14 14.24 -3.70
CA PRO A 172 -4.51 13.96 -2.33
C PRO A 172 -5.94 13.38 -2.22
N LEU A 173 -6.15 12.57 -1.18
CA LEU A 173 -7.50 12.22 -0.72
C LEU A 173 -8.05 13.27 0.26
N ASP A 174 -7.17 13.90 1.03
CA ASP A 174 -7.51 15.01 1.91
C ASP A 174 -6.83 16.31 1.44
N PHE A 175 -7.61 17.14 0.75
CA PHE A 175 -7.16 18.41 0.18
C PHE A 175 -6.71 19.42 1.25
N GLU A 176 -7.30 19.39 2.45
CA GLU A 176 -6.92 20.30 3.52
C GLU A 176 -5.54 19.94 4.06
N ILE A 177 -5.29 18.66 4.33
CA ILE A 177 -3.99 18.18 4.77
C ILE A 177 -2.94 18.45 3.68
N ALA A 178 -3.27 18.23 2.41
CA ALA A 178 -2.39 18.54 1.28
C ALA A 178 -2.05 20.03 1.17
N HIS A 179 -3.03 20.91 1.39
CA HIS A 179 -2.80 22.35 1.41
C HIS A 179 -1.83 22.74 2.53
N ILE A 180 -2.06 22.24 3.76
CA ILE A 180 -1.17 22.49 4.91
C ILE A 180 0.24 21.93 4.65
N TYR A 181 0.34 20.74 4.04
CA TYR A 181 1.62 20.16 3.64
C TYR A 181 2.43 21.08 2.73
N ARG A 182 1.77 21.71 1.74
CA ARG A 182 2.39 22.61 0.75
C ARG A 182 2.73 23.98 1.33
N THR A 183 1.85 24.56 2.13
CA THR A 183 1.97 25.96 2.57
C THR A 183 2.57 26.12 3.96
N GLN A 184 2.43 25.12 4.83
CA GLN A 184 2.77 25.20 6.26
C GLN A 184 3.49 23.92 6.71
N ARG A 185 4.64 23.62 6.07
CA ARG A 185 5.37 22.35 6.27
C ARG A 185 5.65 22.01 7.73
N ILE A 186 6.14 22.97 8.52
CA ILE A 186 6.45 22.77 9.95
C ILE A 186 5.19 22.36 10.73
N ARG A 187 4.04 23.01 10.45
CA ARG A 187 2.76 22.69 11.09
C ARG A 187 2.27 21.30 10.72
N TYR A 188 2.39 20.92 9.45
CA TYR A 188 2.09 19.57 8.98
C TYR A 188 2.91 18.53 9.76
N GLU A 189 4.23 18.72 9.85
CA GLU A 189 5.13 17.77 10.51
C GLU A 189 4.83 17.62 12.00
N GLN A 190 4.60 18.73 12.70
CA GLN A 190 4.21 18.72 14.11
C GLN A 190 2.90 17.97 14.33
N LYS A 191 1.89 18.22 13.49
CA LYS A 191 0.57 17.59 13.59
C LYS A 191 0.65 16.08 13.27
N ALA A 192 1.39 15.68 12.24
CA ALA A 192 1.61 14.29 11.87
C ALA A 192 2.31 13.50 12.99
N ARG A 193 3.37 14.05 13.58
CA ARG A 193 4.06 13.43 14.72
C ARG A 193 3.16 13.32 15.95
N THR A 194 2.39 14.37 16.24
CA THR A 194 1.44 14.39 17.37
C THR A 194 0.35 13.34 17.20
N TRP A 195 -0.23 13.23 16.00
CA TRP A 195 -1.21 12.20 15.67
C TRP A 195 -0.64 10.80 15.78
N THR A 196 0.57 10.59 15.26
CA THR A 196 1.27 9.29 15.36
C THR A 196 1.41 8.87 16.82
N LYS A 197 1.94 9.75 17.68
CA LYS A 197 2.09 9.48 19.12
C LYS A 197 0.76 9.21 19.83
N LYS A 198 -0.31 9.89 19.40
CA LYS A 198 -1.63 9.80 20.04
C LYS A 198 -2.42 8.56 19.63
N TYR A 199 -2.41 8.24 18.34
CA TYR A 199 -3.31 7.24 17.77
C TYR A 199 -2.60 5.95 17.36
N ALA A 200 -1.36 6.03 16.86
CA ALA A 200 -0.61 4.88 16.36
C ALA A 200 0.21 4.20 17.47
N THR A 201 -0.45 3.77 18.54
CA THR A 201 0.22 3.13 19.69
C THR A 201 0.04 1.61 19.69
N ALA A 202 0.89 0.88 20.40
CA ALA A 202 0.83 -0.58 20.48
C ALA A 202 -0.41 -1.11 21.25
N ARG A 203 -1.10 -0.26 22.02
CA ARG A 203 -2.25 -0.63 22.85
C ARG A 203 -3.60 -0.50 22.13
N GLN A 204 -3.59 -0.43 20.80
CA GLN A 204 -4.84 -0.33 20.02
C GLN A 204 -5.63 -1.64 20.08
N ASN A 205 -6.94 -1.53 20.26
CA ASN A 205 -7.84 -2.68 20.15
C ASN A 205 -7.84 -3.16 18.69
N SER A 206 -7.43 -4.41 18.46
CA SER A 206 -7.50 -5.09 17.18
C SER A 206 -8.29 -6.39 17.33
N ALA A 207 -8.97 -6.80 16.25
CA ALA A 207 -9.62 -8.12 16.21
C ALA A 207 -8.60 -9.27 16.22
N ILE A 208 -7.33 -8.98 15.92
CA ILE A 208 -6.24 -9.94 15.91
C ILE A 208 -5.25 -9.61 17.04
N ASP A 209 -4.80 -10.62 17.77
CA ASP A 209 -3.72 -10.46 18.74
C ASP A 209 -2.35 -10.31 18.05
N TRP A 210 -1.75 -9.14 18.22
CA TRP A 210 -0.42 -8.78 17.69
C TRP A 210 0.68 -8.81 18.76
N SER A 211 0.38 -9.24 19.99
CA SER A 211 1.30 -9.13 21.13
C SER A 211 2.67 -9.73 20.86
N GLN A 212 2.73 -10.95 20.31
CA GLN A 212 3.99 -11.59 19.95
C GLN A 212 4.81 -10.77 18.96
N PHE A 213 4.18 -10.27 17.88
CA PHE A 213 4.87 -9.47 16.87
C PHE A 213 5.44 -8.18 17.49
N LEU A 214 4.67 -7.54 18.37
CA LEU A 214 5.07 -6.32 19.05
C LEU A 214 6.22 -6.56 20.05
N MET A 215 6.21 -7.70 20.76
CA MET A 215 7.32 -8.12 21.64
C MET A 215 8.59 -8.41 20.84
N ASP A 216 8.48 -9.17 19.74
CA ASP A 216 9.62 -9.51 18.86
C ASP A 216 10.32 -8.25 18.32
N HIS A 217 9.55 -7.19 18.08
CA HIS A 217 10.06 -5.89 17.62
C HIS A 217 10.42 -4.93 18.76
N LYS A 218 10.38 -5.38 20.02
CA LYS A 218 10.68 -4.59 21.22
C LYS A 218 9.84 -3.31 21.32
N ILE A 219 8.59 -3.37 20.87
CA ILE A 219 7.62 -2.26 20.95
C ILE A 219 6.81 -2.33 22.25
N LEU A 220 6.46 -3.54 22.70
CA LEU A 220 5.89 -3.78 24.02
C LEU A 220 7.01 -4.27 24.95
N GLU A 221 7.18 -3.63 26.10
CA GLU A 221 8.00 -4.18 27.18
C GLU A 221 7.23 -5.29 27.90
N PRO A 222 7.92 -6.34 28.39
CA PRO A 222 7.30 -7.29 29.31
C PRO A 222 6.74 -6.52 30.51
N GLN A 223 5.50 -6.82 30.91
CA GLN A 223 5.01 -6.37 32.20
C GLN A 223 5.81 -7.14 33.26
N GLU A 224 6.70 -6.46 34.00
CA GLU A 224 7.27 -6.97 35.25
C GLU A 224 6.19 -7.07 36.34
#